data_AF-A0A0J6IRQ3-F1
#
_entry.id   AF-A0A0J6IRQ3-F1
#
_cell.length_a   1.000
_cell.length_b   1.000
_cell.length_c   1.000
_cell.angle_alpha   90.00
_cell.angle_beta   90.00
_cell.angle_gamma   90.00
#
_symmetry.space_group_name_H-M   'P 1'
#
loop_
_entity.id
_entity.type
_entity.pdbx_description
1 polymer ?
#
loop_
_entity_poly.entity_id
_entity_poly.type
_entity_poly.pdbx_seq_one_letter_code
_entity_poly.pdbx_strand_id
1 'polypeptide(L)'
;MSKCNPFLPNQHFIYPLKHQNGEIYAWKVDIQRSGKVHIQVFEISEYGSEEAALLAAERVRNQWVLKMPLSFSYEHRQRLMPHNTSGHPGVYRIQSNNIEYWRATTRIHGYNLSKSFRIDRYGDEQAKLMALQERERQLTLCNEPYEVAMEKLQQHFSQTSARVRENRIKAAMIKKAPEPSVEPSPNPFLEPLLPISAEQASLSISRHLAANSKENTH
;
A
#
# COMPACT_ATOMS: atom_id res chain seq x y z
N MET A 1 -6.59 -3.26 -27.77
CA MET A 1 -5.44 -2.79 -26.98
C MET A 1 -5.89 -2.53 -25.54
N SER A 2 -5.76 -3.52 -24.66
CA SER A 2 -6.24 -3.41 -23.27
C SER A 2 -5.21 -2.67 -22.43
N LYS A 3 -5.62 -1.55 -21.84
CA LYS A 3 -4.78 -0.71 -20.98
C LYS A 3 -4.50 -1.44 -19.66
N CYS A 4 -3.27 -1.90 -19.46
CA CYS A 4 -2.84 -2.47 -18.18
C CYS A 4 -2.78 -1.36 -17.11
N ASN A 5 -3.49 -1.57 -16.00
CA ASN A 5 -3.49 -0.67 -14.84
C ASN A 5 -2.17 -0.85 -14.06
N PRO A 6 -1.33 0.19 -13.91
CA PRO A 6 0.03 0.08 -13.37
C PRO A 6 0.11 -0.09 -11.84
N PHE A 7 -1.02 -0.26 -11.14
CA PHE A 7 -1.09 -0.20 -9.67
C PHE A 7 -1.43 -1.51 -8.94
N LEU A 8 -1.42 -2.68 -9.58
CA LEU A 8 -1.55 -3.94 -8.85
C LEU A 8 -0.19 -4.61 -8.65
N PRO A 9 0.40 -4.53 -7.44
CA PRO A 9 1.66 -5.21 -7.14
C PRO A 9 1.39 -6.71 -7.04
N ASN A 10 1.83 -7.47 -8.04
CA ASN A 10 2.14 -8.90 -7.94
C ASN A 10 0.99 -9.88 -7.60
N GLN A 11 -0.24 -9.71 -8.07
CA GLN A 11 -1.31 -10.66 -7.68
C GLN A 11 -2.28 -11.16 -8.74
N HIS A 12 -2.02 -11.06 -10.05
CA HIS A 12 -2.86 -11.78 -11.03
C HIS A 12 -2.01 -12.21 -12.24
N PHE A 13 -1.32 -13.34 -12.14
CA PHE A 13 -0.65 -13.98 -13.29
C PHE A 13 -1.62 -14.71 -14.22
N ILE A 14 -2.90 -14.73 -13.87
CA ILE A 14 -3.97 -15.38 -14.61
C ILE A 14 -4.93 -14.29 -15.08
N TYR A 15 -5.21 -14.27 -16.37
CA TYR A 15 -6.02 -13.25 -17.03
C TYR A 15 -7.19 -13.92 -17.76
N PRO A 16 -8.44 -13.48 -17.55
CA PRO A 16 -9.55 -13.95 -18.37
C PRO A 16 -9.43 -13.38 -19.78
N LEU A 17 -9.48 -14.25 -20.78
CA LEU A 17 -9.63 -13.88 -22.19
C LEU A 17 -11.12 -13.90 -22.53
N LYS A 18 -11.60 -12.75 -23.01
CA LYS A 18 -13.02 -12.52 -23.29
C LYS A 18 -13.28 -12.35 -24.77
N HIS A 19 -14.42 -12.83 -25.24
CA HIS A 19 -14.97 -12.51 -26.55
C HIS A 19 -15.48 -11.07 -26.58
N GLN A 20 -15.83 -10.56 -27.77
CA GLN A 20 -16.34 -9.20 -27.96
C GLN A 20 -17.67 -8.96 -27.20
N ASN A 21 -18.42 -10.02 -26.94
CA ASN A 21 -19.66 -10.03 -26.15
C ASN A 21 -19.42 -9.99 -24.63
N GLY A 22 -18.17 -10.08 -24.15
CA GLY A 22 -17.81 -10.05 -22.73
C GLY A 22 -17.74 -11.42 -22.04
N GLU A 23 -18.10 -12.50 -22.72
CA GLU A 23 -18.01 -13.87 -22.21
C GLU A 23 -16.54 -14.33 -22.18
N ILE A 24 -16.15 -14.98 -21.08
CA ILE A 24 -14.82 -15.57 -20.95
C ILE A 24 -14.81 -16.84 -21.79
N TYR A 25 -13.77 -17.02 -22.62
CA TYR A 25 -13.57 -18.24 -23.40
C TYR A 25 -12.29 -18.97 -23.03
N ALA A 26 -11.37 -18.31 -22.34
CA ALA A 26 -10.12 -18.92 -21.90
C ALA A 26 -9.49 -18.16 -20.74
N TRP A 27 -8.58 -18.82 -20.03
CA TRP A 27 -7.71 -18.22 -19.03
C TRP A 27 -6.26 -18.23 -19.52
N LYS A 28 -5.60 -17.08 -19.51
CA LYS A 28 -4.17 -16.95 -19.87
C LYS A 28 -3.33 -16.84 -18.61
N VAL A 29 -2.40 -17.77 -18.41
CA VAL A 29 -1.31 -17.64 -17.44
C VAL A 29 -0.13 -16.95 -18.11
N ASP A 30 0.35 -15.85 -17.53
CA ASP A 30 1.47 -15.06 -18.04
C ASP A 30 2.41 -14.71 -16.88
N ILE A 31 3.57 -15.37 -16.84
CA ILE A 31 4.58 -15.18 -15.79
C ILE A 31 5.91 -14.80 -16.44
N GLN A 32 6.40 -13.61 -16.15
CA GLN A 32 7.71 -13.14 -16.57
C GLN A 32 8.69 -13.11 -15.38
N ARG A 33 9.81 -13.82 -15.49
CA ARG A 33 10.86 -13.85 -14.46
C ARG A 33 12.25 -14.07 -15.06
N SER A 34 13.24 -13.31 -14.61
CA SER A 34 14.65 -13.41 -15.08
C SER A 34 14.80 -13.34 -16.60
N GLY A 35 14.00 -12.50 -17.26
CA GLY A 35 14.00 -12.34 -18.71
C GLY A 35 13.32 -13.46 -19.51
N LYS A 36 12.83 -14.53 -18.85
CA LYS A 36 12.03 -15.59 -19.46
C LYS A 36 10.54 -15.34 -19.24
N VAL A 37 9.76 -15.50 -20.30
CA VAL A 37 8.29 -15.35 -20.28
C VAL A 37 7.69 -16.74 -20.44
N HIS A 38 6.81 -17.12 -19.51
CA HIS A 38 6.04 -18.35 -19.57
C HIS A 38 4.58 -17.97 -19.80
N ILE A 39 4.06 -18.32 -20.98
CA ILE A 39 2.68 -18.04 -21.38
C ILE A 39 1.99 -19.36 -21.67
N GLN A 40 0.81 -19.57 -21.10
CA GLN A 40 -0.06 -20.68 -21.46
C GLN A 40 -1.53 -20.24 -21.40
N VAL A 41 -2.34 -20.72 -22.33
CA VAL A 41 -3.77 -20.43 -22.42
C VAL A 41 -4.55 -21.72 -22.15
N PHE A 42 -5.63 -21.59 -21.40
CA PHE A 42 -6.54 -22.67 -21.01
C PHE A 42 -7.92 -22.33 -21.53
N GLU A 43 -8.32 -22.94 -22.65
CA GLU A 43 -9.62 -22.66 -23.27
C GLU A 43 -10.74 -23.42 -22.55
N ILE A 44 -11.88 -22.75 -22.35
CA ILE A 44 -13.04 -23.35 -21.68
C ILE A 44 -13.62 -24.51 -22.51
N SER A 45 -13.50 -24.44 -23.84
CA SER A 45 -13.86 -25.51 -24.77
C SER A 45 -13.13 -26.84 -24.49
N GLU A 46 -11.86 -26.79 -24.09
CA GLU A 46 -11.04 -27.97 -23.81
C GLU A 46 -11.30 -28.57 -22.42
N TYR A 47 -11.67 -27.73 -21.45
CA TYR A 47 -11.85 -28.12 -20.04
C TYR A 47 -13.32 -28.28 -19.64
N GLY A 48 -14.26 -27.95 -20.53
CA GLY A 48 -15.71 -28.15 -20.37
C GLY A 48 -16.43 -27.11 -19.50
N SER A 49 -15.72 -26.41 -18.60
CA SER A 49 -16.29 -25.32 -17.80
C SER A 49 -15.27 -24.22 -17.49
N GLU A 50 -15.77 -23.02 -17.19
CA GLU A 50 -14.95 -21.87 -16.80
C GLU A 50 -14.11 -22.17 -15.55
N GLU A 51 -14.73 -22.79 -14.55
CA GLU A 51 -14.10 -23.15 -13.28
C GLU A 51 -13.01 -24.21 -13.47
N ALA A 52 -13.23 -25.20 -14.33
CA ALA A 52 -12.23 -26.23 -14.62
C ALA A 52 -11.01 -25.65 -15.34
N ALA A 53 -11.22 -24.75 -16.30
CA ALA A 53 -10.15 -24.04 -16.99
C ALA A 53 -9.36 -23.11 -16.04
N LEU A 54 -10.05 -22.44 -15.11
CA LEU A 54 -9.41 -21.61 -14.08
C LEU A 54 -8.55 -22.46 -13.14
N LEU A 55 -9.08 -23.57 -12.64
CA LEU A 55 -8.37 -24.47 -11.74
C LEU A 55 -7.11 -25.07 -12.41
N ALA A 56 -7.20 -25.42 -13.69
CA ALA A 56 -6.05 -25.85 -14.48
C ALA A 56 -4.98 -24.75 -14.60
N ALA A 57 -5.40 -23.52 -14.88
CA ALA A 57 -4.53 -22.34 -14.93
C ALA A 57 -3.84 -22.07 -13.58
N GLU A 58 -4.57 -22.19 -12.46
CA GLU A 58 -4.02 -22.05 -11.12
C GLU A 58 -2.99 -23.11 -10.77
N ARG A 59 -3.26 -24.37 -11.12
CA ARG A 59 -2.33 -25.47 -10.90
C ARG A 59 -1.01 -25.25 -11.65
N VAL A 60 -1.09 -24.87 -12.91
CA VAL A 60 0.11 -24.59 -13.73
C VAL A 60 0.86 -23.36 -13.22
N ARG A 61 0.16 -22.28 -12.87
CA ARG A 61 0.76 -21.11 -12.20
C ARG A 61 1.54 -21.54 -10.97
N ASN A 62 0.92 -22.31 -10.07
CA ASN A 62 1.56 -22.74 -8.82
C ASN A 62 2.80 -23.61 -9.10
N GLN A 63 2.72 -24.52 -10.07
CA GLN A 63 3.84 -25.35 -10.46
C GLN A 63 5.00 -24.53 -11.05
N TRP A 64 4.71 -23.51 -11.86
CA TRP A 64 5.72 -22.59 -12.39
C TRP A 64 6.36 -21.75 -11.29
N VAL A 65 5.55 -21.20 -10.37
CA VAL A 65 6.04 -20.41 -9.24
C VAL A 65 6.97 -21.24 -8.34
N LEU A 66 6.66 -22.51 -8.09
CA LEU A 66 7.50 -23.42 -7.29
C LEU A 66 8.82 -23.77 -7.99
N LYS A 67 8.80 -23.97 -9.32
CA LYS A 67 10.00 -24.29 -10.11
C LYS A 67 10.93 -23.09 -10.30
N MET A 68 10.40 -21.87 -10.19
CA MET A 68 11.18 -20.66 -10.39
C MET A 68 11.97 -20.27 -9.14
N PRO A 69 13.29 -20.03 -9.23
CA PRO A 69 14.08 -19.59 -8.07
C PRO A 69 13.53 -18.28 -7.52
N LEU A 70 13.47 -18.14 -6.18
CA LEU A 70 13.06 -16.92 -5.47
C LEU A 70 13.72 -15.70 -6.11
N SER A 71 12.92 -14.72 -6.55
CA SER A 71 13.30 -13.72 -7.55
C SER A 71 14.43 -12.80 -7.13
N PHE A 72 14.78 -12.79 -5.85
CA PHE A 72 15.95 -12.09 -5.34
C PHE A 72 16.54 -12.88 -4.18
N SER A 73 17.59 -13.66 -4.47
CA SER A 73 18.52 -14.18 -3.44
C SER A 73 19.02 -13.02 -2.57
N TYR A 74 19.37 -13.31 -1.32
CA TYR A 74 20.02 -12.39 -0.40
C TYR A 74 21.22 -11.68 -1.07
N GLU A 75 22.02 -12.40 -1.85
CA GLU A 75 23.15 -11.86 -2.61
C GLU A 75 22.72 -10.81 -3.65
N HIS A 76 21.62 -11.04 -4.36
CA HIS A 76 21.09 -10.07 -5.33
C HIS A 76 20.65 -8.78 -4.65
N ARG A 77 20.10 -8.86 -3.43
CA ARG A 77 19.70 -7.68 -2.65
C ARG A 77 20.88 -6.89 -2.09
N GLN A 78 22.04 -7.53 -2.02
CA GLN A 78 23.30 -6.95 -1.54
C GLN A 78 24.27 -6.56 -2.64
N ARG A 79 23.87 -6.68 -3.89
CA ARG A 79 24.68 -6.15 -4.98
C ARG A 79 24.71 -4.63 -4.90
N LEU A 80 25.90 -4.07 -4.72
CA LEU A 80 26.10 -2.63 -4.83
C LEU A 80 25.84 -2.21 -6.29
N MET A 81 24.93 -1.26 -6.49
CA MET A 81 24.74 -0.68 -7.82
C MET A 81 25.82 0.38 -8.09
N PRO A 82 26.28 0.54 -9.34
CA PRO A 82 27.33 1.52 -9.69
C PRO A 82 27.01 2.96 -9.29
N HIS A 83 25.73 3.33 -9.21
CA HIS A 83 25.27 4.66 -8.81
C HIS A 83 24.94 4.76 -7.31
N ASN A 84 25.31 3.77 -6.50
CA ASN A 84 25.05 3.80 -5.07
C ASN A 84 26.12 4.62 -4.33
N THR A 85 25.76 5.83 -3.93
CA THR A 85 26.62 6.76 -3.19
C THR A 85 26.80 6.41 -1.71
N SER A 86 26.03 5.48 -1.14
CA SER A 86 26.10 5.17 0.29
C SER A 86 27.14 4.10 0.67
N GLY A 87 27.62 3.32 -0.32
CA GLY A 87 28.40 2.11 -0.07
C GLY A 87 27.57 0.91 0.41
N HIS A 88 26.26 1.08 0.66
CA HIS A 88 25.40 0.03 1.23
C HIS A 88 24.13 -0.18 0.39
N PRO A 89 23.94 -1.35 -0.24
CA PRO A 89 22.78 -1.65 -1.07
C PRO A 89 21.46 -1.49 -0.31
N GLY A 90 20.55 -0.67 -0.85
CA GLY A 90 19.24 -0.41 -0.25
C GLY A 90 19.25 0.63 0.88
N VAL A 91 20.38 1.26 1.16
CA VAL A 91 20.49 2.43 2.03
C VAL A 91 20.97 3.62 1.21
N TYR A 92 20.35 4.78 1.33
CA TYR A 92 20.75 5.97 0.58
C TYR A 92 20.34 7.24 1.30
N ARG A 93 21.08 8.31 1.00
CA ARG A 93 20.79 9.66 1.45
C ARG A 93 19.76 10.29 0.54
N ILE A 94 18.79 10.99 1.12
CA ILE A 94 17.71 11.66 0.40
C ILE A 94 17.52 13.04 1.02
N GLN A 95 17.26 14.03 0.18
CA GLN A 95 16.85 15.36 0.61
C GLN A 95 15.39 15.59 0.20
N SER A 96 14.58 16.05 1.15
CA SER A 96 13.16 16.42 0.92
C SER A 96 12.80 17.59 1.82
N ASN A 97 12.20 18.64 1.25
CA ASN A 97 11.80 19.86 1.97
C ASN A 97 12.95 20.47 2.81
N ASN A 98 14.16 20.55 2.23
CA ASN A 98 15.38 21.01 2.90
C ASN A 98 15.82 20.20 4.14
N ILE A 99 15.20 19.05 4.38
CA ILE A 99 15.61 18.11 5.42
C ILE A 99 16.30 16.94 4.74
N GLU A 100 17.42 16.50 5.29
CA GLU A 100 18.14 15.34 4.81
C GLU A 100 17.86 14.10 5.68
N TYR A 101 17.84 12.94 5.02
CA TYR A 101 17.49 11.67 5.61
C TYR A 101 18.43 10.57 5.12
N TRP A 102 18.74 9.64 6.00
CA TRP A 102 19.18 8.30 5.62
C TRP A 102 17.95 7.37 5.55
N ARG A 103 17.73 6.73 4.40
CA ARG A 103 16.60 5.82 4.20
C ARG A 103 17.08 4.40 3.91
N ALA A 104 16.50 3.44 4.63
CA ALA A 104 16.61 2.02 4.33
C ALA A 104 15.35 1.55 3.59
N THR A 105 15.52 0.81 2.49
CA THR A 105 14.41 0.26 1.70
C THR A 105 14.67 -1.19 1.29
N THR A 106 13.62 -2.01 1.35
CA THR A 106 13.64 -3.41 0.93
C THR A 106 12.30 -3.81 0.34
N ARG A 107 12.32 -4.55 -0.78
CA ARG A 107 11.12 -5.16 -1.34
C ARG A 107 10.94 -6.59 -0.83
N ILE A 108 9.87 -6.86 -0.09
CA ILE A 108 9.62 -8.15 0.58
C ILE A 108 8.27 -8.68 0.07
N HIS A 109 8.27 -9.85 -0.57
CA HIS A 109 7.06 -10.48 -1.14
C HIS A 109 6.14 -9.54 -1.95
N GLY A 110 6.73 -8.57 -2.66
CA GLY A 110 5.99 -7.59 -3.45
C GLY A 110 5.72 -6.25 -2.75
N TYR A 111 5.79 -6.20 -1.43
CA TYR A 111 5.63 -4.98 -0.62
C TYR A 111 6.93 -4.20 -0.51
N ASN A 112 6.85 -2.87 -0.46
CA ASN A 112 8.00 -2.00 -0.22
C ASN A 112 8.04 -1.60 1.25
N LEU A 113 9.00 -2.13 2.00
CA LEU A 113 9.27 -1.76 3.37
C LEU A 113 10.37 -0.70 3.38
N SER A 114 10.06 0.50 3.86
CA SER A 114 11.02 1.58 3.94
C SER A 114 10.91 2.36 5.24
N LYS A 115 12.04 2.90 5.70
CA LYS A 115 12.10 3.73 6.91
C LYS A 115 13.22 4.76 6.77
N SER A 116 12.92 5.98 7.18
CA SER A 116 13.83 7.13 7.07
C SER A 116 14.22 7.66 8.43
N PHE A 117 15.47 8.08 8.56
CA PHE A 117 16.06 8.66 9.76
C PHE A 117 16.59 10.04 9.42
N ARG A 118 16.12 11.07 10.14
CA ARG A 118 16.48 12.47 9.86
C ARG A 118 17.89 12.80 10.36
N ILE A 119 18.67 13.46 9.51
CA ILE A 119 20.02 13.91 9.84
C ILE A 119 19.96 15.06 10.85
N ASP A 120 19.00 15.98 10.73
CA ASP A 120 18.85 17.12 11.66
C ASP A 120 18.57 16.70 13.12
N ARG A 121 17.94 15.54 13.32
CA ARG A 121 17.56 15.03 14.63
C ARG A 121 18.65 14.16 15.27
N TYR A 122 19.32 13.34 14.48
CA TYR A 122 20.24 12.32 14.98
C TYR A 122 21.71 12.61 14.67
N GLY A 123 22.01 13.54 13.76
CA GLY A 123 23.32 13.70 13.16
C GLY A 123 23.54 12.73 11.99
N ASP A 124 24.48 13.04 11.10
CA ASP A 124 24.70 12.27 9.86
C ASP A 124 25.13 10.83 10.16
N GLU A 125 26.15 10.65 11.00
CA GLU A 125 26.70 9.33 11.34
C GLU A 125 25.68 8.44 12.03
N GLN A 126 24.98 8.97 13.04
CA GLN A 126 23.99 8.20 13.80
C GLN A 126 22.77 7.86 12.94
N ALA A 127 22.29 8.79 12.11
CA ALA A 127 21.20 8.54 11.18
C ALA A 127 21.59 7.45 10.15
N LYS A 128 22.84 7.47 9.67
CA LYS A 128 23.37 6.42 8.80
C LYS A 128 23.40 5.06 9.50
N LEU A 129 23.91 5.00 10.73
CA LEU A 129 23.99 3.76 11.51
C LEU A 129 22.59 3.17 11.75
N MET A 130 21.62 3.99 12.14
CA MET A 130 20.23 3.56 12.30
C MET A 130 19.63 3.01 11.00
N ALA A 131 19.94 3.62 9.85
CA ALA A 131 19.49 3.13 8.55
C ALA A 131 20.13 1.78 8.21
N LEU A 132 21.39 1.56 8.53
CA LEU A 132 22.06 0.27 8.33
C LEU A 132 21.45 -0.83 9.21
N GLN A 133 21.24 -0.55 10.49
CA GLN A 133 20.60 -1.51 11.41
C GLN A 133 19.17 -1.87 10.96
N GLU A 134 18.40 -0.88 10.51
CA GLU A 134 17.07 -1.16 9.96
C GLU A 134 17.16 -1.99 8.68
N ARG A 135 18.15 -1.73 7.81
CA ARG A 135 18.36 -2.53 6.60
C ARG A 135 18.65 -4.00 6.93
N GLU A 136 19.48 -4.28 7.93
CA GLU A 136 19.74 -5.65 8.41
C GLU A 136 18.45 -6.32 8.92
N ARG A 137 17.64 -5.60 9.68
CA ARG A 137 16.32 -6.09 10.13
C ARG A 137 15.42 -6.43 8.94
N GLN A 138 15.38 -5.57 7.92
CA GLN A 138 14.57 -5.81 6.72
C GLN A 138 15.08 -7.01 5.91
N LEU A 139 16.40 -7.21 5.83
CA LEU A 139 16.99 -8.38 5.16
C LEU A 139 16.70 -9.67 5.93
N THR A 140 16.77 -9.64 7.25
CA THR A 140 16.38 -10.79 8.10
C THR A 140 14.93 -11.18 7.82
N LEU A 141 14.04 -10.21 7.71
CA LEU A 141 12.63 -10.43 7.37
C LEU A 141 12.42 -11.06 5.99
N CYS A 142 13.38 -10.92 5.05
CA CYS A 142 13.30 -11.58 3.74
C CYS A 142 13.58 -13.08 3.80
N ASN A 143 14.30 -13.52 4.83
CA ASN A 143 14.69 -14.91 5.02
C ASN A 143 13.70 -15.66 5.91
N GLU A 144 12.76 -14.95 6.54
CA GLU A 144 11.69 -15.53 7.33
C GLU A 144 10.69 -16.29 6.45
N PRO A 145 9.98 -17.30 6.99
CA PRO A 145 8.86 -17.93 6.33
C PRO A 145 7.79 -16.90 5.93
N TYR A 146 7.10 -17.16 4.82
CA TYR A 146 6.13 -16.23 4.23
C TYR A 146 5.09 -15.73 5.24
N GLU A 147 4.46 -16.62 6.02
CA GLU A 147 3.43 -16.25 7.00
C GLU A 147 3.96 -15.28 8.06
N VAL A 148 5.13 -15.56 8.63
CA VAL A 148 5.78 -14.73 9.65
C VAL A 148 6.20 -13.38 9.06
N ALA A 149 6.73 -13.40 7.84
CA ALA A 149 7.13 -12.18 7.14
C ALA A 149 5.91 -11.29 6.84
N MET A 150 4.79 -11.89 6.44
CA MET A 150 3.57 -11.19 6.12
C MET A 150 2.88 -10.59 7.35
N GLU A 151 2.83 -11.33 8.46
CA GLU A 151 2.30 -10.82 9.73
C GLU A 151 3.10 -9.58 10.21
N LYS A 152 4.44 -9.68 10.23
CA LYS A 152 5.33 -8.58 10.61
C LYS A 152 5.16 -7.36 9.69
N LEU A 153 4.97 -7.57 8.39
CA LEU A 153 4.68 -6.49 7.43
C LEU A 153 3.33 -5.84 7.71
N GLN A 154 2.28 -6.64 7.95
CA GLN A 154 0.93 -6.15 8.25
C GLN A 154 0.92 -5.33 9.56
N GLN A 155 1.61 -5.80 10.60
CA GLN A 155 1.80 -5.06 11.85
C GLN A 155 2.55 -3.75 11.63
N HIS A 156 3.63 -3.75 10.82
CA HIS A 156 4.37 -2.53 10.52
C HIS A 156 3.47 -1.49 9.84
N PHE A 157 2.71 -1.89 8.80
CA PHE A 157 1.83 -0.98 8.05
C PHE A 157 0.62 -0.52 8.85
N SER A 158 0.05 -1.37 9.72
CA SER A 158 -1.03 -0.97 10.62
C SER A 158 -0.54 0.09 11.63
N GLN A 159 0.65 -0.09 12.20
CA GLN A 159 1.25 0.89 13.11
C GLN A 159 1.60 2.21 12.40
N THR A 160 2.18 2.15 11.20
CA THR A 160 2.51 3.37 10.44
C THR A 160 1.25 4.12 10.00
N SER A 161 0.24 3.41 9.48
CA SER A 161 -1.03 4.04 9.08
C SER A 161 -1.76 4.66 10.28
N ALA A 162 -1.77 4.00 11.45
CA ALA A 162 -2.31 4.55 12.68
C ALA A 162 -1.59 5.83 13.10
N ARG A 163 -0.25 5.83 13.12
CA ARG A 163 0.56 7.03 13.45
C ARG A 163 0.34 8.17 12.45
N VAL A 164 0.23 7.86 11.15
CA VAL A 164 -0.07 8.87 10.11
C VAL A 164 -1.46 9.48 10.34
N ARG A 165 -2.46 8.66 10.64
CA ARG A 165 -3.81 9.12 10.99
C ARG A 165 -3.79 10.02 12.22
N GLU A 166 -3.10 9.61 13.28
CA GLU A 166 -2.98 10.39 14.51
C GLU A 166 -2.27 11.73 14.28
N ASN A 167 -1.17 11.73 13.52
CA ASN A 167 -0.45 12.95 13.15
C ASN A 167 -1.33 13.90 12.32
N ARG A 168 -2.16 13.37 11.40
CA ARG A 168 -3.13 14.16 10.65
C ARG A 168 -4.19 14.78 11.56
N ILE A 169 -4.70 14.03 12.54
CA ILE A 169 -5.66 14.54 13.52
C ILE A 169 -5.02 15.65 14.37
N LYS A 170 -3.80 15.43 14.89
CA LYS A 170 -3.07 16.45 15.68
C LYS A 170 -2.81 17.73 14.87
N ALA A 171 -2.37 17.60 13.62
CA ALA A 171 -2.15 18.74 12.75
C ALA A 171 -3.45 19.52 12.45
N ALA A 172 -4.58 18.82 12.28
CA ALA A 172 -5.90 19.46 12.12
C ALA A 172 -6.37 20.17 13.40
N MET A 173 -6.11 19.59 14.58
CA MET A 173 -6.44 20.21 15.88
C MET A 173 -5.60 21.46 16.15
N ILE A 174 -4.30 21.43 15.84
CA ILE A 174 -3.40 22.60 15.99
C ILE A 174 -3.82 23.75 15.06
N LYS A 175 -4.24 23.45 13.83
CA LYS A 175 -4.78 24.46 12.89
C LYS A 175 -6.10 25.08 13.33
N LYS A 176 -6.83 24.47 14.28
CA LYS A 176 -8.12 24.94 14.79
C LYS A 176 -7.99 25.67 16.14
N ALA A 177 -6.78 25.90 16.65
CA ALA A 177 -6.60 26.72 17.84
C ALA A 177 -7.09 28.16 17.55
N PRO A 178 -7.82 28.80 18.48
CA PRO A 178 -8.38 30.12 18.23
C PRO A 178 -7.27 31.17 18.18
N GLU A 179 -7.25 31.95 17.10
CA GLU A 179 -6.51 33.21 17.01
C GLU A 179 -6.87 34.10 18.23
N PRO A 180 -5.91 34.78 18.87
CA PRO A 180 -6.20 35.69 19.96
C PRO A 180 -7.17 36.77 19.49
N SER A 181 -8.24 36.94 20.26
CA SER A 181 -9.36 37.84 20.03
C SER A 181 -8.93 39.26 19.64
N VAL A 182 -9.14 39.62 18.38
CA VAL A 182 -9.29 41.02 17.97
C VAL A 182 -10.78 41.34 18.09
N GLU A 183 -11.08 42.25 19.02
CA GLU A 183 -12.40 42.83 19.29
C GLU A 183 -13.15 43.19 17.99
N PRO A 184 -14.41 42.75 17.79
CA PRO A 184 -15.16 43.08 16.59
C PRO A 184 -15.78 44.48 16.72
N SER A 185 -15.46 45.36 15.78
CA SER A 185 -16.24 46.57 15.53
C SER A 185 -17.64 46.21 15.00
N PRO A 186 -18.70 46.95 15.38
CA PRO A 186 -20.07 46.57 15.07
C PRO A 186 -20.41 46.94 13.62
N ASN A 187 -20.62 45.93 12.77
CA ASN A 187 -21.10 46.12 11.40
C ASN A 187 -22.64 45.91 11.38
N PRO A 188 -23.47 46.88 10.94
CA PRO A 188 -24.89 46.91 11.26
C PRO A 188 -25.81 46.14 10.30
N PHE A 189 -25.31 45.18 9.52
CA PHE A 189 -26.14 44.45 8.54
C PHE A 189 -25.75 42.98 8.42
N LEU A 190 -26.17 42.15 9.38
CA LEU A 190 -26.34 40.71 9.17
C LEU A 190 -27.49 40.23 10.07
N GLU A 191 -28.46 39.56 9.44
CA GLU A 191 -29.64 38.98 10.09
C GLU A 191 -29.28 37.99 11.22
N PRO A 192 -30.13 37.83 12.25
CA PRO A 192 -29.84 36.94 13.36
C PRO A 192 -29.92 35.48 12.92
N LEU A 193 -28.78 34.81 12.80
CA LEU A 193 -28.74 33.35 12.82
C LEU A 193 -29.17 32.88 14.21
N LEU A 194 -30.41 32.39 14.31
CA LEU A 194 -30.92 31.79 15.54
C LEU A 194 -30.02 30.60 15.95
N PRO A 195 -29.60 30.52 17.22
CA PRO A 195 -28.82 29.40 17.71
C PRO A 195 -29.71 28.16 17.74
N ILE A 196 -29.40 27.20 16.88
CA ILE A 196 -30.06 25.90 16.89
C ILE A 196 -29.69 25.24 18.23
N SER A 197 -30.68 25.03 19.09
CA SER A 197 -30.50 24.39 20.40
C SER A 197 -29.93 22.97 20.22
N ALA A 198 -29.13 22.50 21.17
CA ALA A 198 -28.59 21.14 21.18
C ALA A 198 -29.69 20.06 21.01
N GLU A 199 -30.91 20.38 21.41
CA GLU A 199 -32.11 19.53 21.27
C GLU A 199 -32.63 19.45 19.82
N GLN A 200 -32.46 20.52 19.02
CA GLN A 200 -32.80 20.51 17.59
C GLN A 200 -31.77 19.73 16.76
N ALA A 201 -30.50 19.71 17.18
CA ALA A 201 -29.46 18.90 16.54
C ALA A 201 -29.65 17.39 16.76
N SER A 202 -30.11 16.97 17.96
CA SER A 202 -30.36 15.55 18.27
C SER A 202 -31.57 14.99 17.51
N LEU A 203 -32.58 15.80 17.22
CA LEU A 203 -33.74 15.43 16.40
C LEU A 203 -33.40 15.25 14.91
N SER A 204 -32.36 15.91 14.41
CA SER A 204 -31.89 15.71 13.02
C SER A 204 -31.19 14.36 12.84
N ILE A 205 -30.40 13.93 13.84
CA ILE A 205 -29.67 12.64 13.81
C ILE A 205 -30.63 11.45 13.86
N SER A 206 -31.70 11.56 14.67
CA SER A 206 -32.70 10.49 14.82
C SER A 206 -33.56 10.29 13.56
N ARG A 207 -33.78 11.33 12.75
CA ARG A 207 -34.47 11.22 11.44
C ARG A 207 -33.67 10.40 10.41
N HIS A 208 -32.35 10.50 10.41
CA HIS A 208 -31.50 9.75 9.48
C HIS A 208 -31.34 8.28 9.86
N LEU A 209 -31.39 7.93 11.14
CA LEU A 209 -31.30 6.54 11.58
C LEU A 209 -32.59 5.74 11.34
N ALA A 210 -33.76 6.40 11.40
CA ALA A 210 -35.05 5.74 11.11
C ALA A 210 -35.20 5.36 9.62
N ALA A 211 -34.59 6.11 8.70
CA ALA A 211 -34.65 5.85 7.26
C ALA A 211 -33.90 4.57 6.84
N ASN A 212 -32.86 4.16 7.57
CA ASN A 212 -32.04 2.98 7.24
C ASN A 212 -32.59 1.65 7.78
N SER A 213 -33.75 1.65 8.45
CA SER A 213 -34.34 0.44 9.05
C SER A 213 -35.52 -0.15 8.26
N LYS A 214 -35.86 0.40 7.08
CA LYS A 214 -37.01 -0.05 6.27
C LYS A 214 -36.69 -0.78 4.96
N GLU A 215 -35.42 -1.04 4.64
CA GLU A 215 -35.07 -1.84 3.44
C GLU A 215 -34.55 -3.23 3.78
N ASN A 216 -35.24 -3.95 4.67
CA ASN A 216 -35.00 -5.38 4.86
C ASN A 216 -36.25 -6.09 5.38
N THR A 217 -37.32 -6.14 4.59
CA THR A 217 -38.29 -7.25 4.67
C THR A 217 -39.09 -7.38 3.37
N HIS A 218 -38.95 -8.57 2.77
CA HIS A 218 -39.68 -9.19 1.65
C HIS A 218 -39.44 -8.68 0.23
#